data_AF-A0A533SPB7-F1
#
_entry.id   AF-A0A533SPB7-F1
#
_cell.length_a   1.000
_cell.length_b   1.000
_cell.length_c   1.000
_cell.angle_alpha   90.00
_cell.angle_beta   90.00
_cell.angle_gamma   90.00
#
_symmetry.space_group_name_H-M   'P 1'
#
loop_
_entity.id
_entity.type
_entity.pdbx_description
1 polymer ?
#
loop_
_entity_poly.entity_id
_entity_poly.type
_entity_poly.pdbx_seq_one_letter_code
_entity_poly.pdbx_strand_id
1 'polypeptide(L)'
;MLVKVKADAEAIKGVIPARKEAAKKAAIEAEAAAKAALEEAKALLAKAPKGKGTRADIEAFAADLKGVEDAMPGVATKIAGEDYFGATDDANNLKGKATAVSAQIQAAIEKAKPAGKKKK
;
A
#
# COMPACT_ATOMS: atom_id res chain seq x y z
N MET A 1 -24.77 4.31 38.78
CA MET A 1 -23.70 4.17 37.76
C MET A 1 -23.27 2.72 37.50
N LEU A 2 -23.08 1.86 38.50
CA LEU A 2 -22.62 0.47 38.30
C LEU A 2 -23.52 -0.43 37.43
N VAL A 3 -24.85 -0.26 37.48
CA VAL A 3 -25.80 -1.02 36.64
C VAL A 3 -25.61 -0.69 35.15
N LYS A 4 -25.35 0.57 34.82
CA LYS A 4 -25.10 1.01 33.44
C LYS A 4 -23.77 0.45 32.92
N VAL A 5 -22.71 0.49 33.74
CA VAL A 5 -21.41 -0.09 33.39
C VAL A 5 -21.48 -1.61 33.14
N LYS A 6 -22.30 -2.35 33.91
CA LYS A 6 -22.53 -3.78 33.65
C LYS A 6 -23.26 -4.01 32.32
N ALA A 7 -24.33 -3.25 32.07
CA ALA A 7 -25.09 -3.33 30.82
C ALA A 7 -24.22 -2.98 29.59
N ASP A 8 -23.39 -1.94 29.70
CA ASP A 8 -22.44 -1.54 28.64
C ASP A 8 -21.39 -2.64 28.40
N ALA A 9 -20.88 -3.28 29.46
CA ALA A 9 -19.91 -4.37 29.34
C ALA A 9 -20.51 -5.62 28.64
N GLU A 10 -21.77 -5.97 28.93
CA GLU A 10 -22.46 -7.07 28.25
C GLU A 10 -22.79 -6.74 26.79
N ALA A 11 -23.22 -5.50 26.52
CA ALA A 11 -23.44 -5.02 25.16
C ALA A 11 -22.16 -5.04 24.32
N ILE A 12 -21.01 -4.63 24.90
CA ILE A 12 -19.71 -4.68 24.24
C ILE A 12 -19.31 -6.12 23.93
N LYS A 13 -19.50 -7.06 24.87
CA LYS A 13 -19.19 -8.48 24.64
C LYS A 13 -19.94 -9.07 23.45
N GLY A 14 -21.20 -8.69 23.27
CA GLY A 14 -22.02 -9.13 22.13
C GLY A 14 -21.51 -8.64 20.77
N VAL A 15 -20.85 -7.48 20.70
CA VAL A 15 -20.39 -6.88 19.43
C VAL A 15 -18.92 -7.17 19.08
N ILE A 16 -18.11 -7.64 20.03
CA ILE A 16 -16.70 -8.03 19.80
C ILE A 16 -16.52 -8.98 18.61
N PRO A 17 -17.26 -10.09 18.46
CA PRO A 17 -17.05 -11.02 17.35
C PRO A 17 -17.33 -10.37 15.98
N ALA A 18 -18.41 -9.58 15.88
CA ALA A 18 -18.73 -8.84 14.66
C ALA A 18 -17.66 -7.80 14.31
N ARG A 19 -17.10 -7.12 15.32
CA ARG A 19 -15.99 -6.17 15.12
C ARG A 19 -14.69 -6.85 14.69
N LYS A 20 -14.37 -8.02 15.25
CA LYS A 20 -13.21 -8.83 14.83
C LYS A 20 -13.34 -9.25 13.37
N GLU A 21 -14.49 -9.77 12.98
CA GLU A 21 -14.79 -10.15 11.59
C GLU A 21 -14.66 -8.96 10.62
N ALA A 22 -15.20 -7.80 10.99
CA ALA A 22 -15.09 -6.58 10.20
C ALA A 22 -13.63 -6.11 10.05
N ALA A 23 -12.86 -6.12 11.14
CA ALA A 23 -11.45 -5.75 11.11
C ALA A 23 -10.62 -6.72 10.26
N LYS A 24 -10.87 -8.03 10.36
CA LYS A 24 -10.22 -9.03 9.51
C LYS A 24 -10.48 -8.79 8.03
N LYS A 25 -11.74 -8.53 7.66
CA LYS A 25 -12.10 -8.21 6.27
C LYS A 25 -11.40 -6.94 5.79
N ALA A 26 -11.39 -5.89 6.60
CA ALA A 26 -10.69 -4.64 6.27
C ALA A 26 -9.18 -4.86 6.08
N ALA A 27 -8.54 -5.71 6.89
CA ALA A 27 -7.12 -6.03 6.74
C ALA A 27 -6.83 -6.81 5.44
N ILE A 28 -7.66 -7.80 5.10
CA ILE A 28 -7.53 -8.56 3.84
C ILE A 28 -7.76 -7.66 2.62
N GLU A 29 -8.77 -6.80 2.67
CA GLU A 29 -9.04 -5.83 1.60
C GLU A 29 -7.89 -4.83 1.44
N ALA A 30 -7.33 -4.33 2.54
CA ALA A 30 -6.18 -3.43 2.51
C ALA A 30 -4.93 -4.13 1.96
N GLU A 31 -4.66 -5.37 2.36
CA GLU A 31 -3.55 -6.17 1.82
C GLU A 31 -3.70 -6.37 0.31
N ALA A 32 -4.89 -6.75 -0.16
CA ALA A 32 -5.17 -6.92 -1.58
C ALA A 32 -5.00 -5.60 -2.35
N ALA A 33 -5.47 -4.48 -1.80
CA ALA A 33 -5.30 -3.16 -2.41
C ALA A 33 -3.83 -2.73 -2.48
N ALA A 34 -3.03 -3.04 -1.46
CA ALA A 34 -1.60 -2.79 -1.46
C ALA A 34 -0.87 -3.64 -2.50
N LYS A 35 -1.23 -4.93 -2.65
CA LYS A 35 -0.69 -5.81 -3.69
C LYS A 35 -1.01 -5.27 -5.09
N ALA A 36 -2.25 -4.87 -5.32
CA ALA A 36 -2.66 -4.30 -6.60
C ALA A 36 -1.87 -3.02 -6.94
N ALA A 37 -1.69 -2.11 -5.97
CA ALA A 37 -0.92 -0.88 -6.18
C ALA A 37 0.56 -1.16 -6.46
N LEU A 38 1.15 -2.15 -5.80
CA LEU A 38 2.53 -2.56 -6.05
C LEU A 38 2.71 -3.14 -7.46
N GLU A 39 1.80 -4.00 -7.90
CA GLU A 39 1.83 -4.58 -9.25
C GLU A 39 1.62 -3.51 -10.33
N GLU A 40 0.71 -2.55 -10.12
CA GLU A 40 0.54 -1.40 -11.01
C GLU A 40 1.82 -0.56 -11.09
N ALA A 41 2.47 -0.29 -9.96
CA ALA A 41 3.72 0.44 -9.90
C ALA A 41 4.84 -0.26 -10.68
N LYS A 42 4.98 -1.58 -10.51
CA LYS A 42 5.94 -2.41 -11.25
C LYS A 42 5.65 -2.39 -12.75
N ALA A 43 4.38 -2.45 -13.14
CA ALA A 43 3.97 -2.38 -14.54
C ALA A 43 4.30 -1.02 -15.18
N LEU A 44 4.16 0.09 -14.42
CA LEU A 44 4.59 1.42 -14.86
C LEU A 44 6.11 1.51 -14.97
N LEU A 45 6.84 0.96 -14.00
CA LEU A 45 8.30 0.94 -14.01
C LEU A 45 8.85 0.18 -15.22
N ALA A 46 8.20 -0.92 -15.62
CA ALA A 46 8.56 -1.67 -16.82
C ALA A 46 8.40 -0.85 -18.12
N LYS A 47 7.45 0.10 -18.14
CA LYS A 47 7.22 1.03 -19.26
C LYS A 47 8.16 2.24 -19.21
N ALA A 48 8.89 2.45 -18.11
CA ALA A 48 9.74 3.61 -17.94
C ALA A 48 10.96 3.59 -18.89
N PRO A 49 11.25 4.69 -19.61
CA PRO A 49 12.35 4.72 -20.58
C PRO A 49 13.70 4.69 -19.86
N LYS A 50 14.54 3.68 -20.16
CA LYS A 50 15.86 3.47 -19.54
C LYS A 50 16.99 4.16 -20.31
N GLY A 51 16.97 5.49 -20.38
CA GLY A 51 18.03 6.30 -21.00
C GLY A 51 19.11 6.73 -20.00
N LYS A 52 20.22 7.32 -20.50
CA LYS A 52 21.31 7.82 -19.64
C LYS A 52 20.84 8.81 -18.56
N GLY A 53 19.80 9.59 -18.84
CA GLY A 53 19.25 10.60 -17.92
C GLY A 53 18.21 10.10 -16.93
N THR A 54 17.66 8.90 -17.11
CA THR A 54 16.54 8.36 -16.30
C THR A 54 16.88 7.02 -15.63
N ARG A 55 18.04 6.45 -15.95
CA ARG A 55 18.46 5.15 -15.43
C ARG A 55 18.60 5.15 -13.90
N ALA A 56 19.21 6.19 -13.32
CA ALA A 56 19.37 6.30 -11.87
C ALA A 56 18.01 6.38 -11.16
N ASP A 57 17.08 7.18 -11.69
CA ASP A 57 15.73 7.29 -11.13
C ASP A 57 14.97 5.95 -11.21
N ILE A 58 15.07 5.25 -12.34
CA ILE A 58 14.42 3.93 -12.52
C ILE A 58 15.00 2.88 -11.56
N GLU A 59 16.32 2.89 -11.34
CA GLU A 59 16.97 1.99 -10.38
C GLU A 59 16.54 2.32 -8.94
N ALA A 60 16.41 3.61 -8.59
CA ALA A 60 15.88 4.04 -7.28
C ALA A 60 14.42 3.60 -7.09
N PHE A 61 13.54 3.84 -8.07
CA PHE A 61 12.15 3.41 -8.00
C PHE A 61 12.02 1.88 -7.91
N ALA A 62 12.89 1.13 -8.60
CA ALA A 62 12.93 -0.33 -8.47
C ALA A 62 13.26 -0.76 -7.03
N ALA A 63 14.23 -0.10 -6.39
CA ALA A 63 14.61 -0.37 -5.01
C ALA A 63 13.46 -0.02 -4.04
N ASP A 64 12.78 1.11 -4.25
CA ASP A 64 11.64 1.51 -3.43
C ASP A 64 10.49 0.51 -3.52
N LEU A 65 10.13 0.06 -4.74
CA LEU A 65 9.10 -0.96 -4.93
C LEU A 65 9.51 -2.31 -4.33
N LYS A 66 10.78 -2.67 -4.42
CA LYS A 66 11.31 -3.86 -3.75
C LYS A 66 11.19 -3.76 -2.24
N GLY A 67 11.49 -2.61 -1.65
CA GLY A 67 11.30 -2.38 -0.22
C GLY A 67 9.83 -2.46 0.22
N VAL A 68 8.90 -2.01 -0.62
CA VAL A 68 7.46 -2.21 -0.38
C VAL A 68 7.10 -3.69 -0.44
N GLU A 69 7.57 -4.40 -1.47
CA GLU A 69 7.34 -5.84 -1.64
C GLU A 69 7.86 -6.67 -0.46
N ASP A 70 9.10 -6.41 -0.03
CA ASP A 70 9.75 -7.10 1.08
C ASP A 70 9.05 -6.85 2.43
N ALA A 71 8.29 -5.75 2.55
CA ALA A 71 7.50 -5.42 3.75
C ALA A 71 6.09 -6.05 3.76
N MET A 72 5.56 -6.47 2.60
CA MET A 72 4.21 -7.07 2.50
C MET A 72 4.00 -8.35 3.32
N PRO A 73 4.99 -9.26 3.48
CA PRO A 73 4.87 -10.41 4.38
C PRO A 73 4.57 -10.04 5.84
N GLY A 74 4.97 -8.83 6.28
CA GLY A 74 4.65 -8.32 7.61
C GLY A 74 3.16 -8.09 7.82
N VAL A 75 2.44 -7.64 6.79
CA VAL A 75 0.97 -7.48 6.82
C VAL A 75 0.29 -8.84 7.02
N ALA A 76 0.69 -9.85 6.25
CA ALA A 76 0.12 -11.19 6.35
C ALA A 76 0.38 -11.81 7.74
N THR A 77 1.55 -11.55 8.33
CA THR A 77 1.91 -11.99 9.68
C THR A 77 1.01 -11.32 10.73
N LYS A 78 0.74 -10.02 10.61
CA LYS A 78 -0.19 -9.31 11.50
C LYS A 78 -1.62 -9.83 11.38
N ILE A 79 -2.09 -10.12 10.17
CA ILE A 79 -3.41 -10.76 9.95
C ILE A 79 -3.47 -12.13 10.63
N ALA A 80 -2.43 -12.95 10.47
CA ALA A 80 -2.34 -14.26 11.11
C ALA A 80 -2.28 -14.17 12.64
N GLY A 81 -1.65 -13.10 13.17
CA GLY A 81 -1.59 -12.78 14.59
C GLY A 81 -2.83 -12.09 15.16
N GLU A 82 -3.92 -12.00 14.40
CA GLU A 82 -5.14 -11.24 14.75
C GLU A 82 -4.94 -9.74 15.01
N ASP A 83 -3.78 -9.17 14.68
CA ASP A 83 -3.52 -7.74 14.71
C ASP A 83 -4.08 -7.09 13.43
N TYR A 84 -5.41 -7.12 13.31
CA TYR A 84 -6.10 -6.64 12.12
C TYR A 84 -5.94 -5.12 11.92
N PHE A 85 -5.92 -4.34 13.01
CA PHE A 85 -5.74 -2.89 12.91
C PHE A 85 -4.32 -2.53 12.48
N GLY A 86 -3.30 -3.16 13.08
CA GLY A 86 -1.92 -2.97 12.66
C GLY A 86 -1.67 -3.49 11.24
N ALA A 87 -2.34 -4.56 10.82
CA ALA A 87 -2.28 -5.05 9.45
C ALA A 87 -2.90 -4.06 8.45
N THR A 88 -4.08 -3.52 8.76
CA THR A 88 -4.74 -2.51 7.91
C THR A 88 -3.90 -1.25 7.78
N ASP A 89 -3.31 -0.76 8.88
CA ASP A 89 -2.46 0.44 8.86
C ASP A 89 -1.20 0.23 8.01
N ASP A 90 -0.48 -0.87 8.25
CA ASP A 90 0.70 -1.22 7.45
C ASP A 90 0.36 -1.38 5.98
N ALA A 91 -0.73 -2.10 5.65
CA ALA A 91 -1.16 -2.30 4.28
C ALA A 91 -1.49 -0.97 3.59
N ASN A 92 -2.20 -0.07 4.27
CA ASN A 92 -2.50 1.26 3.74
C ASN A 92 -1.24 2.11 3.55
N ASN A 93 -0.28 2.02 4.46
CA ASN A 93 1.01 2.70 4.33
C ASN A 93 1.80 2.17 3.12
N LEU A 94 1.89 0.85 2.97
CA LEU A 94 2.55 0.21 1.83
C LEU A 94 1.86 0.55 0.50
N LYS A 95 0.53 0.55 0.48
CA LYS A 95 -0.26 1.05 -0.66
C LYS A 95 0.10 2.50 -0.98
N GLY A 96 0.13 3.38 0.02
CA GLY A 96 0.49 4.78 -0.14
C GLY A 96 1.89 4.96 -0.74
N LYS A 97 2.87 4.19 -0.26
CA LYS A 97 4.23 4.17 -0.82
C LYS A 97 4.24 3.70 -2.28
N ALA A 98 3.58 2.58 -2.60
CA ALA A 98 3.49 2.08 -3.97
C ALA A 98 2.84 3.10 -4.92
N THR A 99 1.75 3.75 -4.49
CA THR A 99 1.08 4.80 -5.27
C THR A 99 1.97 6.03 -5.45
N ALA A 100 2.70 6.45 -4.41
CA ALA A 100 3.64 7.57 -4.50
C ALA A 100 4.76 7.29 -5.52
N VAL A 101 5.37 6.10 -5.44
CA VAL A 101 6.40 5.67 -6.40
C VAL A 101 5.82 5.56 -7.81
N SER A 102 4.60 5.04 -7.97
CA SER A 102 3.88 5.01 -9.26
C SER A 102 3.75 6.39 -9.88
N ALA A 103 3.34 7.39 -9.08
CA ALA A 103 3.21 8.77 -9.53
C ALA A 103 4.57 9.38 -9.93
N GLN A 104 5.63 9.07 -9.19
CA GLN A 104 6.99 9.50 -9.54
C GLN A 104 7.48 8.85 -10.84
N ILE A 105 7.22 7.56 -11.05
CA ILE A 105 7.53 6.86 -12.30
C ILE A 105 6.77 7.50 -13.47
N GLN A 106 5.47 7.78 -13.32
CA GLN A 106 4.69 8.46 -14.35
C GLN A 106 5.28 9.84 -14.67
N ALA A 107 5.60 10.65 -13.66
CA ALA A 107 6.22 11.95 -13.86
C ALA A 107 7.59 11.84 -14.55
N ALA A 108 8.39 10.82 -14.25
CA ALA A 108 9.66 10.55 -14.91
C ALA A 108 9.47 10.15 -16.39
N ILE A 109 8.46 9.32 -16.69
CA ILE A 109 8.08 8.96 -18.07
C ILE A 109 7.67 10.20 -18.86
N GLU A 110 6.88 11.10 -18.26
CA GLU A 110 6.45 12.34 -18.91
C GLU A 110 7.60 13.30 -19.16
N LYS A 111 8.52 13.46 -18.21
CA LYS A 111 9.75 14.27 -18.39
C LYS A 111 10.68 13.69 -19.45
N ALA A 112 10.70 12.36 -19.58
CA ALA A 112 11.53 11.67 -20.55
C ALA A 112 10.95 11.67 -21.97
N LYS A 113 9.65 11.97 -22.14
CA LYS A 113 9.12 12.34 -23.45
C LYS A 113 9.82 13.63 -23.85
N PRO A 114 10.56 13.67 -24.97
CA PRO A 114 11.20 14.89 -25.42
C PRO A 114 10.09 15.93 -25.59
N ALA A 115 10.17 17.05 -24.87
CA ALA A 115 9.50 18.27 -25.26
C ALA A 115 9.78 18.42 -26.76
N GLY A 116 8.73 18.35 -27.57
CA GLY A 116 8.85 18.16 -29.00
C GLY A 116 9.90 19.08 -29.58
N LYS A 117 10.72 18.54 -30.49
CA LYS A 117 11.48 19.25 -31.52
C LYS A 117 11.19 20.76 -31.49
N LYS A 118 11.94 21.55 -30.71
CA LYS A 118 12.14 22.95 -31.10
C LYS A 118 13.09 22.89 -32.29
N LYS A 119 12.51 22.63 -33.48
CA LYS A 119 13.10 23.07 -34.73
C LYS A 119 13.28 24.58 -34.60
N LYS A 120 14.52 25.03 -34.52
CA LYS A 120 15.06 26.19 -35.23
C LYS A 120 16.57 26.20 -35.08
#